data_AF-A0A453R4A7-F1
#
_entry.id   AF-A0A453R4A7-F1
#
_cell.length_a   1.000
_cell.length_b   1.000
_cell.length_c   1.000
_cell.angle_alpha   90.00
_cell.angle_beta   90.00
_cell.angle_gamma   90.00
#
_symmetry.space_group_name_H-M   'P 1'
#
loop_
_entity.id
_entity.type
_entity.pdbx_description
1 polymer ?
#
loop_
_entity_poly.entity_id
_entity_poly.type
_entity_poly.pdbx_seq_one_letter_code
_entity_poly.pdbx_strand_id
1 'polypeptide(L)' 'NKDGLCPLDKLELTRKKMTCKNELHVVDGGDHSFKIGQKYQKSAGINQHDVELEAVKAIAQFVQNSIAESLT' A
#
# COMPACT_ATOMS: atom_id res chain seq x y z
N ASN A 1 9.67 1.94 -5.61
CA ASN A 1 8.38 2.36 -6.19
C ASN A 1 8.47 2.38 -7.71
N LYS A 2 7.56 1.73 -8.44
CA LYS A 2 7.44 1.80 -9.92
C LYS A 2 6.35 2.77 -10.38
N ASP A 3 5.54 3.28 -9.46
CA ASP A 3 4.62 4.38 -9.71
C ASP A 3 5.37 5.71 -9.80
N GLY A 4 5.58 6.20 -11.02
CA GLY A 4 6.18 7.51 -11.28
C GLY A 4 5.27 8.70 -10.97
N LEU A 5 3.97 8.47 -10.77
CA LEU A 5 2.99 9.49 -10.42
C LEU A 5 2.86 9.68 -8.90
N CYS A 6 3.40 8.76 -8.11
CA CYS A 6 3.37 8.82 -6.65
C CYS A 6 4.78 8.81 -6.01
N PRO A 7 5.49 9.95 -5.98
CA PRO A 7 6.74 10.08 -5.24
C PRO A 7 6.47 9.94 -3.72
N LEU A 8 7.07 8.93 -3.09
CA LEU A 8 6.78 8.57 -1.69
C LEU A 8 7.22 9.65 -0.69
N ASP A 9 8.30 10.37 -1.00
CA ASP A 9 8.78 11.53 -0.25
C ASP A 9 7.72 12.65 -0.21
N LYS A 10 7.09 12.94 -1.35
CA LYS A 10 6.02 13.94 -1.43
C LYS A 10 4.73 13.45 -0.76
N LEU A 11 4.43 12.16 -0.87
CA LEU A 11 3.29 11.55 -0.19
C LEU A 11 3.44 11.64 1.33
N GLU A 12 4.63 11.37 1.86
CA GLU A 12 4.92 11.49 3.30
C GLU A 12 4.65 12.91 3.81
N LEU A 13 5.14 13.93 3.09
CA LEU A 13 4.91 15.34 3.44
C LEU A 13 3.42 15.71 3.41
N THR A 14 2.67 15.12 2.47
CA THR A 14 1.22 15.33 2.37
C THR A 14 0.47 14.67 3.53
N ARG A 15 0.78 13.41 3.83
CA ARG A 15 0.17 12.64 4.93
C ARG A 15 0.35 13.31 6.29
N LYS A 16 1.51 13.92 6.56
CA LYS A 16 1.77 14.68 7.79
C LYS A 16 0.86 15.90 7.98
N LYS A 17 0.26 16.43 6.91
CA LYS A 17 -0.66 17.57 6.96
C LYS A 17 -2.12 17.16 7.07
N MET A 18 -2.43 15.88 6.92
CA MET A 18 -3.80 15.36 7.02
C MET A 18 -4.20 15.24 8.49
N THR A 19 -5.44 15.62 8.82
CA THR A 19 -5.97 15.55 10.18
C THR A 19 -6.65 14.22 10.48
N CYS A 20 -7.07 13.48 9.44
CA CYS A 20 -7.64 12.15 9.58
C CYS A 20 -6.54 11.09 9.77
N LYS A 21 -6.87 10.01 10.49
CA LYS A 21 -6.00 8.83 10.63
C LYS A 21 -5.67 8.30 9.24
N ASN A 22 -4.40 8.03 9.00
CA ASN A 22 -3.92 7.54 7.72
C ASN A 22 -2.64 6.71 7.90
N GLU A 23 -2.49 5.68 7.09
CA GLU A 23 -1.33 4.79 7.04
C GLU A 23 -0.88 4.60 5.58
N LEU A 24 0.35 4.14 5.37
CA LEU A 24 0.90 3.84 4.04
C LEU A 24 1.33 2.39 3.98
N HIS A 25 0.71 1.63 3.07
CA HIS A 25 1.19 0.33 2.64
C HIS A 25 1.78 0.47 1.23
N VAL A 26 3.05 0.10 1.06
CA VAL A 26 3.73 0.16 -0.23
C VAL A 26 3.75 -1.22 -0.86
N VAL A 27 3.28 -1.31 -2.10
CA VAL A 27 3.37 -2.52 -2.90
C VAL A 27 4.67 -2.49 -3.70
N ASP A 28 5.59 -3.39 -3.36
CA ASP A 28 6.87 -3.48 -4.07
C ASP A 28 6.69 -4.01 -5.50
N GLY A 29 7.27 -3.28 -6.45
CA GLY A 29 7.16 -3.60 -7.87
C GLY A 29 5.84 -3.17 -8.53
N GLY A 30 4.89 -2.61 -7.76
CA GLY A 30 3.61 -2.07 -8.23
C GLY A 30 3.78 -0.78 -9.02
N ASP A 31 3.18 -0.74 -10.21
CA ASP A 31 3.00 0.49 -10.98
C ASP A 31 1.74 1.26 -10.56
N HIS A 32 1.46 2.38 -11.24
CA HIS A 32 0.31 3.24 -10.95
C HIS A 32 -1.04 2.54 -11.10
N SER A 33 -1.13 1.50 -11.93
CA SER A 33 -2.33 0.70 -12.11
C SER A 33 -2.36 -0.53 -11.19
N PHE A 34 -1.50 -0.54 -10.17
CA PHE A 34 -1.33 -1.65 -9.23
C PHE A 34 -0.92 -2.96 -9.92
N LYS A 35 -0.26 -2.90 -11.09
CA LYS A 35 0.25 -4.09 -11.77
C LYS A 35 1.70 -4.35 -11.42
N ILE A 36 2.03 -5.62 -11.24
CA ILE A 36 3.40 -6.09 -11.06
C ILE A 36 3.91 -6.61 -12.40
N GLY A 37 5.03 -6.05 -12.89
CA GLY A 37 5.65 -6.51 -14.13
C GLY A 37 6.09 -7.98 -14.05
N GLN A 38 5.87 -8.76 -15.11
CA GLN A 38 6.17 -10.20 -15.14
C GLN A 38 7.62 -10.56 -14.76
N LYS A 39 8.59 -9.72 -15.15
CA LYS A 39 10.01 -9.92 -14.79
C LYS A 39 10.21 -9.88 -13.27
N TYR A 40 9.54 -8.95 -12.60
CA TYR A 40 9.62 -8.80 -11.14
C TYR A 40 8.90 -9.96 -10.43
N GLN A 41 7.71 -10.33 -10.91
CA GLN A 41 6.98 -11.50 -10.40
C GLN A 41 7.87 -12.76 -10.38
N LYS A 42 8.55 -13.05 -11.50
CA LYS A 42 9.46 -14.19 -11.61
C LYS A 42 10.69 -14.08 -10.69
N SER A 43 11.33 -12.92 -10.61
CA SER A 43 12.53 -12.77 -9.78
C SER A 43 12.24 -12.78 -8.29
N ALA A 44 11.06 -12.29 -7.88
CA ALA A 44 10.63 -12.21 -6.49
C ALA A 44 9.84 -13.45 -6.03
N GLY A 45 9.47 -14.35 -6.95
CA GLY A 45 8.67 -15.54 -6.62
C GLY A 45 7.24 -15.20 -6.17
N ILE A 46 6.70 -14.08 -6.63
CA ILE A 46 5.35 -13.60 -6.29
C ILE A 46 4.46 -13.61 -7.53
N ASN A 47 3.15 -13.64 -7.34
CA ASN A 47 2.18 -13.39 -8.40
C ASN A 47 1.30 -12.17 -8.06
N GLN A 48 0.57 -11.67 -9.05
CA GLN A 48 -0.30 -10.50 -8.90
C GLN A 48 -1.37 -10.71 -7.81
N HIS A 49 -1.99 -11.88 -7.76
CA HIS A 49 -3.08 -12.19 -6.83
C HIS A 49 -2.61 -12.15 -5.37
N ASP A 50 -1.45 -12.73 -5.09
CA ASP A 50 -0.90 -12.74 -3.73
C ASP A 50 -0.64 -11.31 -3.24
N VAL A 51 -0.11 -10.46 -4.11
CA VAL A 51 0.17 -9.05 -3.80
C VAL A 51 -1.13 -8.26 -3.58
N GLU A 52 -2.15 -8.49 -4.39
CA GLU A 52 -3.49 -7.91 -4.19
C GLU A 52 -4.10 -8.36 -2.86
N LEU A 53 -3.95 -9.63 -2.51
CA LEU A 53 -4.42 -10.18 -1.24
C LEU A 53 -3.72 -9.52 -0.05
N GLU A 54 -2.41 -9.29 -0.11
CA GLU A 54 -1.67 -8.56 0.92
C GLU A 54 -2.14 -7.11 1.07
N ALA A 55 -2.44 -6.42 -0.03
CA ALA A 55 -3.01 -5.07 0.04
C ALA A 55 -4.40 -5.06 0.70
N VAL A 56 -5.25 -6.05 0.41
CA VAL A 56 -6.56 -6.21 1.06
C VAL A 56 -6.38 -6.48 2.56
N LYS A 57 -5.43 -7.33 2.95
CA LYS A 57 -5.11 -7.58 4.38
C LYS A 57 -4.66 -6.30 5.08
N ALA A 58 -3.82 -5.50 4.45
CA ALA A 58 -3.38 -4.22 5.01
C ALA A 58 -4.55 -3.25 5.24
N ILE A 59 -5.48 -3.15 4.29
CA ILE A 59 -6.71 -2.35 4.45
C ILE A 59 -7.57 -2.89 5.60
N ALA A 60 -7.79 -4.21 5.66
CA ALA A 60 -8.57 -4.83 6.72
C ALA A 60 -7.96 -4.54 8.10
N GLN A 61 -6.64 -4.66 8.25
CA GLN A 61 -5.93 -4.35 9.49
C GLN A 61 -6.09 -2.88 9.89
N PHE A 62 -5.94 -1.95 8.94
CA PHE A 62 -6.13 -0.53 9.19
C PHE A 62 -7.54 -0.22 9.72
N VAL A 63 -8.57 -0.81 9.12
CA VAL A 63 -9.96 -0.64 9.55
C VAL A 63 -10.19 -1.23 10.94
N GLN A 64 -9.70 -2.45 11.19
CA GLN A 64 -9.82 -3.10 12.50
C GLN A 64 -9.19 -2.25 13.61
N ASN A 65 -7.97 -1.76 13.39
CA ASN A 65 -7.26 -0.90 14.35
C ASN A 65 -8.03 0.40 14.60
N SER A 66 -8.58 1.01 13.54
CA SER A 66 -9.34 2.26 13.64
C SER A 66 -10.64 2.10 14.43
N ILE A 67 -11.31 0.96 14.30
CA ILE A 67 -12.52 0.64 15.08
C ILE A 67 -12.15 0.34 16.53
N ALA A 68 -11.11 -0.48 16.76
CA ALA A 68 -10.71 -0.88 18.10
C ALA A 68 -10.31 0.32 18.97
N GLU A 69 -9.53 1.26 18.44
CA GLU A 69 -9.16 2.51 19.13
C GLU A 69 -10.34 3.43 19.43
N SER A 70 -11.43 3.35 18.64
CA SER A 70 -12.63 4.16 18.87
C SER A 70 -13.49 3.64 20.03
N LEU A 71 -13.22 2.41 20.51
CA LEU A 71 -13.96 1.73 21.58
C LEU A 71 -13.24 1.81 22.94
N THR A 72 -12.03 2.38 22.98
CA THR A 72 -11.18 2.56 24.17
C THR A 72 -11.09 4.03 24.56
#